data_AF-A0A2G9PNY1-F1
#
_entry.id   AF-A0A2G9PNY1-F1
#
_cell.length_a   1.000
_cell.length_b   1.000
_cell.length_c   1.000
_cell.angle_alpha   90.00
_cell.angle_beta   90.00
_cell.angle_gamma   90.00
#
_symmetry.space_group_name_H-M   'P 1'
#
loop_
_entity.id
_entity.type
_entity.pdbx_description
1 polymer ?
#
loop_
_entity_poly.entity_id
_entity_poly.type
_entity_poly.pdbx_seq_one_letter_code
_entity_poly.pdbx_strand_id
1 'polypeptide(L)'
;MSENKEEKRNVGQELSEEDKELLEGMNSGEDSGMPLSSSPIQIKVRDRKQPPTLEKIEVKEEEENEEEKVSKVKDKPFKTKIFVLRTTANREDQVLDFVSSNAAKKKLGVYSLIRAHGMRGYIFVEADTRSDAEQAAFNIPYARGILPNEVQYKEIEHMLEQVKREINIKKNDIVEIISGPFKREKAKISRIDKTKEEVVVELLESAVPIPITLKLDTVKVIRRDNDDDMEE
;
A
#
# COMPACT_ATOMS: atom_id res chain seq x y z
N MET A 1 25.44 -59.51 21.13
CA MET A 1 24.89 -58.47 20.24
C MET A 1 23.61 -57.98 20.88
N SER A 2 23.59 -56.70 21.20
CA SER A 2 22.62 -56.01 22.04
C SER A 2 21.38 -55.61 21.24
N GLU A 3 20.21 -56.14 21.62
CA GLU A 3 18.91 -55.65 21.19
C GLU A 3 18.40 -54.65 22.24
N ASN A 4 18.28 -53.38 21.85
CA ASN A 4 17.65 -52.33 22.67
C ASN A 4 16.30 -51.99 22.04
N LYS A 5 15.23 -52.34 22.74
CA LYS A 5 13.83 -52.06 22.38
C LYS A 5 13.45 -50.63 22.75
N GLU A 6 12.70 -50.00 21.85
CA GLU A 6 12.04 -48.71 22.01
C GLU A 6 11.14 -48.65 23.25
N GLU A 7 11.29 -47.59 24.04
CA GLU A 7 10.31 -47.20 25.06
C GLU A 7 9.79 -45.79 24.74
N LYS A 8 8.59 -45.75 24.16
CA LYS A 8 7.84 -44.53 23.84
C LYS A 8 7.23 -43.97 25.13
N ARG A 9 7.60 -42.74 25.49
CA ARG A 9 6.95 -41.95 26.54
C ARG A 9 5.60 -41.44 26.02
N ASN A 10 4.51 -41.99 26.56
CA ASN A 10 3.17 -41.47 26.41
C ASN A 10 2.85 -40.68 27.69
N VAL A 11 2.83 -39.35 27.60
CA VAL A 11 2.36 -38.48 28.69
C VAL A 11 0.96 -38.02 28.31
N GLY A 12 -0.04 -38.79 28.72
CA GLY A 12 -1.42 -38.33 28.76
C GLY A 12 -1.59 -37.52 30.03
N GLN A 13 -1.75 -36.20 29.90
CA GLN A 13 -2.24 -35.36 31.00
C GLN A 13 -3.74 -35.61 31.16
N GLU A 14 -4.10 -36.15 32.32
CA GLU A 14 -5.47 -36.13 32.84
C GLU A 14 -5.86 -34.68 33.11
N LEU A 15 -6.96 -34.23 32.50
CA LEU A 15 -7.60 -32.94 32.75
C LEU A 15 -8.44 -33.05 34.03
N SER A 16 -8.25 -32.09 34.94
CA SER A 16 -8.97 -31.97 36.22
C SER A 16 -10.47 -31.74 36.02
N GLU A 17 -11.27 -32.32 36.91
CA GLU A 17 -12.74 -32.31 36.85
C GLU A 17 -13.40 -30.94 37.06
N GLU A 18 -12.65 -29.87 37.32
CA GLU A 18 -13.17 -28.50 37.46
C GLU A 18 -13.49 -27.83 36.10
N ASP A 19 -12.94 -28.32 34.97
CA ASP A 19 -13.19 -27.75 33.64
C ASP A 19 -14.43 -28.34 32.92
N LYS A 20 -15.07 -29.37 33.50
CA LYS A 20 -16.30 -29.98 32.95
C LYS A 20 -17.58 -29.30 33.40
N GLU A 21 -17.53 -28.44 34.41
CA GLU A 21 -18.72 -27.77 34.97
C GLU A 21 -19.14 -26.50 34.21
N LEU A 22 -18.34 -26.05 33.24
CA LEU A 22 -18.61 -24.83 32.45
C LEU A 22 -19.37 -25.07 31.14
N LEU A 23 -19.70 -26.33 30.80
CA LEU A 23 -20.34 -26.67 29.52
C LEU A 23 -21.73 -27.29 29.62
N GLU A 24 -22.29 -27.51 30.81
CA GLU A 24 -23.66 -28.00 30.98
C GLU A 24 -24.53 -26.99 31.74
N GLY A 25 -24.84 -25.90 31.05
CA GLY A 25 -25.75 -24.85 31.51
C GLY A 25 -26.64 -24.35 30.38
N MET A 26 -27.43 -25.26 29.80
CA MET A 26 -28.81 -25.05 29.32
C MET A 26 -29.13 -23.63 28.81
N ASN A 27 -28.94 -23.34 27.54
CA ASN A 27 -29.97 -23.51 26.51
C ASN A 27 -31.41 -23.72 27.03
N SER A 28 -32.14 -22.62 27.25
CA SER A 28 -33.60 -22.59 27.14
C SER A 28 -34.10 -21.16 26.99
N GLY A 29 -34.83 -20.90 25.91
CA GLY A 29 -35.99 -20.00 25.93
C GLY A 29 -35.82 -18.57 25.44
N GLU A 30 -36.53 -18.30 24.33
CA GLU A 30 -37.23 -17.04 24.00
C GLU A 30 -36.51 -15.98 23.14
N ASP A 31 -36.70 -16.19 21.84
CA ASP A 31 -36.69 -15.22 20.76
C ASP A 31 -37.70 -14.08 21.04
N SER A 32 -37.20 -12.88 21.32
CA SER A 32 -37.95 -11.63 21.17
C SER A 32 -37.00 -10.52 20.72
N GLY A 33 -37.31 -9.97 19.54
CA GLY A 33 -36.46 -9.02 18.83
C GLY A 33 -36.15 -7.75 19.60
N MET A 34 -34.88 -7.34 19.58
CA MET A 34 -34.45 -6.01 20.01
C MET A 34 -34.73 -4.98 18.90
N PRO A 35 -35.41 -3.85 19.19
CA PRO A 35 -35.62 -2.79 18.23
C PRO A 35 -34.37 -1.89 18.15
N LEU A 36 -33.99 -1.56 16.92
CA LEU A 36 -33.13 -0.40 16.61
C LEU A 36 -33.86 0.87 17.08
N SER A 37 -33.35 1.54 18.11
CA SER A 37 -33.81 2.88 18.49
C SER A 37 -32.78 3.93 18.10
N SER A 38 -33.00 4.50 16.92
CA SER A 38 -32.54 5.83 16.56
C SER A 38 -33.31 6.86 17.38
N SER A 39 -32.64 7.76 18.11
CA SER A 39 -33.24 9.02 18.52
C SER A 39 -32.20 10.14 18.68
N PRO A 40 -32.56 11.39 18.34
CA PRO A 40 -31.62 12.49 18.09
C PRO A 40 -31.41 13.37 19.33
N ILE A 41 -30.17 13.81 19.56
CA ILE A 41 -29.86 14.82 20.59
C ILE A 41 -30.20 16.21 20.05
N GLN A 42 -31.17 16.88 20.70
CA GLN A 42 -31.52 18.28 20.44
C GLN A 42 -30.64 19.22 21.28
N ILE A 43 -29.98 20.16 20.61
CA ILE A 43 -29.25 21.27 21.25
C ILE A 43 -30.23 22.44 21.44
N LYS A 44 -30.42 22.84 22.70
CA LYS A 44 -31.29 23.94 23.12
C LYS A 44 -30.49 25.24 23.15
N VAL A 45 -30.73 26.11 22.17
CA VAL A 45 -30.22 27.49 22.15
C VAL A 45 -30.98 28.32 23.19
N ARG A 46 -30.26 29.07 24.03
CA ARG A 46 -30.82 30.18 24.81
C ARG A 46 -29.93 31.41 24.64
N ASP A 47 -30.60 32.51 24.34
CA ASP A 47 -30.06 33.80 23.96
C ASP A 47 -29.42 34.62 25.09
N ARG A 48 -28.57 35.53 24.62
CA ARG A 48 -27.75 36.58 25.23
C ARG A 48 -28.42 37.41 26.35
N LYS A 49 -27.59 37.89 27.29
CA LYS A 49 -27.49 39.31 27.67
C LYS A 49 -26.18 39.63 28.42
N GLN A 50 -25.81 40.91 28.33
CA GLN A 50 -24.51 41.60 28.46
C GLN A 50 -23.86 41.68 29.88
N PRO A 51 -22.60 42.18 29.98
CA PRO A 51 -21.65 41.89 31.07
C PRO A 51 -21.61 42.98 32.17
N PRO A 52 -21.00 42.72 33.34
CA PRO A 52 -20.56 43.75 34.26
C PRO A 52 -19.06 44.05 34.16
N THR A 53 -18.71 45.32 34.35
CA THR A 53 -17.42 46.00 34.21
C THR A 53 -16.54 46.02 35.46
N LEU A 54 -15.25 45.71 35.27
CA LEU A 54 -13.97 46.25 35.79
C LEU A 54 -13.81 46.79 37.24
N GLU A 55 -12.85 46.19 37.98
CA GLU A 55 -11.79 46.87 38.77
C GLU A 55 -10.53 45.95 38.79
N LYS A 56 -9.48 46.29 38.01
CA LYS A 56 -8.14 46.80 38.44
C LYS A 56 -7.31 45.73 39.19
N ILE A 57 -6.09 45.30 38.85
CA ILE A 57 -4.82 45.90 38.33
C ILE A 57 -3.97 44.65 37.94
N GLU A 58 -3.29 44.52 36.80
CA GLU A 58 -1.97 45.08 36.51
C GLU A 58 -1.63 44.76 35.03
N VAL A 59 -1.15 45.77 34.31
CA VAL A 59 -0.90 45.78 32.86
C VAL A 59 0.56 45.41 32.61
N LYS A 60 0.84 44.58 31.59
CA LYS A 60 1.79 44.94 30.50
C LYS A 60 1.96 43.87 29.41
N GLU A 61 1.62 44.29 28.20
CA GLU A 61 2.37 44.11 26.96
C GLU A 61 2.59 42.68 26.42
N GLU A 62 1.52 42.05 25.91
CA GLU A 62 1.63 40.89 25.01
C GLU A 62 0.59 40.94 23.86
N GLU A 63 0.48 42.04 23.12
CA GLU A 63 -0.38 42.08 21.91
C GLU A 63 0.32 42.56 20.63
N GLU A 64 1.63 42.84 20.64
CA GLU A 64 2.40 43.14 19.42
C GLU A 64 3.17 41.93 18.86
N ASN A 65 3.00 40.73 19.42
CA ASN A 65 3.91 39.59 19.17
C ASN A 65 3.29 38.40 18.39
N GLU A 66 2.12 38.58 17.76
CA GLU A 66 1.51 37.56 16.89
C GLU A 66 1.75 37.81 15.40
N GLU A 67 1.78 39.07 14.93
CA GLU A 67 2.06 39.38 13.52
C GLU A 67 3.55 39.27 13.16
N GLU A 68 4.47 39.45 14.12
CA GLU A 68 5.91 39.21 13.89
C GLU A 68 6.32 37.73 13.96
N LYS A 69 5.51 36.84 14.54
CA LYS A 69 5.80 35.40 14.59
C LYS A 69 5.44 34.67 13.30
N VAL A 70 4.53 35.23 12.49
CA VAL A 70 4.17 34.68 11.17
C VAL A 70 5.20 35.05 10.09
N SER A 71 5.99 36.10 10.28
CA SER A 71 6.94 36.62 9.27
C SER A 71 8.40 36.15 9.42
N LYS A 72 8.71 35.29 10.39
CA LYS A 72 10.07 34.74 10.63
C LYS A 72 10.20 33.21 10.47
N VAL A 73 9.24 32.51 9.85
CA VAL A 73 9.48 31.17 9.31
C VAL A 73 10.01 31.30 7.88
N LYS A 74 11.19 31.91 7.74
CA LYS A 74 11.93 31.89 6.47
C LYS A 74 12.44 30.47 6.26
N ASP A 75 12.07 29.89 5.12
CA ASP A 75 12.43 28.57 4.62
C ASP A 75 13.88 28.19 4.93
N LYS A 76 14.09 27.43 6.00
CA LYS A 76 15.24 26.53 6.04
C LYS A 76 14.84 25.33 5.18
N PRO A 77 15.60 24.97 4.13
CA PRO A 77 15.32 23.74 3.42
C PRO A 77 15.43 22.59 4.43
N PHE A 78 14.31 21.89 4.70
CA PHE A 78 14.33 20.66 5.47
C PHE A 78 15.19 19.66 4.70
N LYS A 79 16.37 19.36 5.24
CA LYS A 79 17.32 18.46 4.61
C LYS A 79 16.93 17.03 4.94
N THR A 80 16.02 16.47 4.15
CA THR A 80 15.65 15.05 4.25
C THR A 80 16.71 14.18 3.58
N LYS A 81 16.76 12.92 4.00
CA LYS A 81 17.71 11.92 3.51
C LYS A 81 16.96 10.64 3.18
N ILE A 82 17.44 9.94 2.15
CA ILE A 82 16.85 8.67 1.73
C ILE A 82 17.76 7.55 2.23
N PHE A 83 17.15 6.61 2.94
CA PHE A 83 17.78 5.41 3.45
C PHE A 83 17.18 4.18 2.81
N VAL A 84 17.92 3.07 2.82
CA VAL A 84 17.43 1.79 2.32
C VAL A 84 17.18 0.85 3.48
N LEU A 85 15.95 0.36 3.61
CA LEU A 85 15.61 -0.69 4.54
C LEU A 85 15.63 -2.04 3.84
N ARG A 86 16.43 -2.98 4.36
CA ARG A 86 16.40 -4.38 3.92
C ARG A 86 15.16 -5.07 4.44
N THR A 87 14.51 -5.84 3.60
CA THR A 87 13.31 -6.60 3.93
C THR A 87 13.46 -8.06 3.52
N THR A 88 12.46 -8.87 3.85
CA THR A 88 12.33 -10.21 3.27
C THR A 88 11.70 -10.09 1.89
N ALA A 89 12.29 -10.73 0.89
CA ALA A 89 11.77 -10.71 -0.47
C ALA A 89 10.30 -11.18 -0.50
N ASN A 90 9.47 -10.50 -1.30
CA ASN A 90 8.02 -10.69 -1.42
C ASN A 90 7.19 -10.32 -0.18
N ARG A 91 7.79 -9.62 0.80
CA ARG A 91 7.08 -9.07 1.97
C ARG A 91 7.26 -7.56 2.09
N GLU A 92 7.67 -6.89 1.02
CA GLU A 92 7.94 -5.45 0.98
C GLU A 92 6.68 -4.64 1.33
N ASP A 93 5.52 -5.03 0.79
CA ASP A 93 4.24 -4.37 1.04
C ASP A 93 3.85 -4.45 2.52
N GLN A 94 3.96 -5.63 3.12
CA GLN A 94 3.69 -5.82 4.54
C GLN A 94 4.62 -4.97 5.40
N VAL A 95 5.91 -4.92 5.07
CA VAL A 95 6.87 -4.09 5.80
C VAL A 95 6.53 -2.62 5.65
N LEU A 96 6.14 -2.16 4.46
CA LEU A 96 5.76 -0.77 4.22
C LEU A 96 4.58 -0.36 5.11
N ASP A 97 3.55 -1.19 5.20
CA ASP A 97 2.37 -0.94 6.05
C ASP A 97 2.75 -0.87 7.54
N PHE A 98 3.60 -1.79 8.00
CA PHE A 98 4.05 -1.81 9.38
C PHE A 98 4.95 -0.63 9.74
N VAL A 99 5.90 -0.28 8.87
CA VAL A 99 6.80 0.87 9.08
C VAL A 99 6.00 2.17 9.07
N SER A 100 5.07 2.33 8.14
CA SER A 100 4.16 3.48 8.07
C SER A 100 3.38 3.65 9.38
N SER A 101 2.75 2.56 9.84
CA SER A 101 1.99 2.55 11.08
C SER A 101 2.87 2.87 12.30
N ASN A 102 4.10 2.37 12.35
CA ASN A 102 5.03 2.58 13.45
C ASN A 102 5.56 4.02 13.48
N ALA A 103 5.90 4.58 12.32
CA ALA A 103 6.33 5.96 12.18
C ALA A 103 5.23 6.93 12.61
N ALA A 104 3.98 6.70 12.19
CA ALA A 104 2.83 7.50 12.60
C ALA A 104 2.56 7.43 14.12
N LYS A 105 2.60 6.22 14.70
CA LYS A 105 2.39 6.02 16.14
C LYS A 105 3.44 6.74 17.00
N LYS A 106 4.71 6.70 16.58
CA LYS A 106 5.83 7.30 17.30
C LYS A 106 6.09 8.76 16.92
N LYS A 107 5.35 9.31 15.94
CA LYS A 107 5.54 10.67 15.39
C LYS A 107 6.99 10.93 14.96
N LEU A 108 7.58 9.97 14.26
CA LEU A 108 8.95 10.06 13.76
C LEU A 108 9.01 10.98 12.53
N GLY A 109 10.17 11.60 12.30
CA GLY A 109 10.45 12.40 11.10
C GLY A 109 10.64 11.55 9.85
N VAL A 110 9.66 10.72 9.50
CA VAL A 110 9.62 9.91 8.27
C VAL A 110 8.56 10.50 7.34
N TYR A 111 8.97 10.83 6.13
CA TYR A 111 8.15 11.58 5.17
C TYR A 111 7.53 10.69 4.11
N SER A 112 8.31 9.75 3.59
CA SER A 112 7.87 8.85 2.54
C SER A 112 8.50 7.46 2.67
N LEU A 113 7.72 6.46 2.26
CA LEU A 113 8.14 5.07 2.15
C LEU A 113 7.86 4.62 0.74
N ILE A 114 8.87 4.10 0.05
CA ILE A 114 8.74 3.79 -1.37
C ILE A 114 9.21 2.38 -1.66
N ARG A 115 8.34 1.61 -2.33
CA ARG A 115 8.69 0.35 -2.96
C ARG A 115 9.04 0.62 -4.42
N ALA A 116 10.33 0.54 -4.74
CA ALA A 116 10.80 0.68 -6.12
C ALA A 116 10.45 -0.54 -6.97
N HIS A 117 10.07 -0.30 -8.22
CA HIS A 117 9.76 -1.38 -9.17
C HIS A 117 11.06 -2.09 -9.58
N GLY A 118 11.02 -3.42 -9.69
CA GLY A 118 12.18 -4.22 -10.10
C GLY A 118 13.21 -4.50 -8.99
N MET A 119 13.06 -3.94 -7.79
CA MET A 119 13.86 -4.34 -6.62
C MET A 119 13.08 -5.21 -5.65
N ARG A 120 13.69 -6.34 -5.27
CA ARG A 120 13.14 -7.29 -4.30
C ARG A 120 13.97 -7.28 -3.03
N GLY A 121 13.32 -7.28 -1.88
CA GLY A 121 13.94 -7.29 -0.55
C GLY A 121 14.44 -5.94 -0.07
N TYR A 122 14.03 -4.83 -0.70
CA TYR A 122 14.43 -3.48 -0.31
C TYR A 122 13.24 -2.53 -0.39
N ILE A 123 13.18 -1.58 0.55
CA ILE A 123 12.31 -0.42 0.48
C ILE A 123 13.12 0.84 0.78
N PHE A 124 12.71 1.97 0.22
CA PHE A 124 13.31 3.27 0.51
C PHE A 124 12.51 3.99 1.59
N VAL A 125 13.23 4.66 2.49
CA VAL A 125 12.68 5.41 3.62
C VAL A 125 13.27 6.81 3.57
N GLU A 126 12.43 7.82 3.35
CA GLU A 126 12.81 9.22 3.44
C GLU A 126 12.57 9.71 4.86
N ALA A 127 13.61 10.21 5.52
CA ALA A 127 13.54 10.66 6.91
C ALA A 127 14.48 11.85 7.18
N ASP A 128 14.24 12.57 8.28
CA ASP A 128 15.11 13.64 8.78
C ASP A 128 16.50 13.09 9.16
N THR A 129 16.50 12.03 9.95
CA THR A 129 17.72 11.40 10.44
C THR A 129 17.70 9.90 10.23
N ARG A 130 18.90 9.32 10.23
CA ARG A 130 19.05 7.85 10.22
C ARG A 130 18.38 7.21 11.44
N SER A 131 18.41 7.89 12.59
CA SER A 131 17.80 7.38 13.82
C SER A 131 16.28 7.26 13.67
N ASP A 132 15.63 8.24 13.05
CA ASP A 132 14.18 8.18 12.79
C ASP A 132 13.82 7.02 11.88
N ALA A 133 14.61 6.81 10.82
CA ALA A 133 14.41 5.68 9.92
C ALA A 133 14.62 4.33 10.65
N GLU A 134 15.67 4.22 11.47
CA GLU A 134 15.94 3.01 12.24
C GLU A 134 14.85 2.72 13.28
N GLN A 135 14.35 3.76 13.96
CA GLN A 135 13.25 3.65 14.91
C GLN A 135 11.92 3.28 14.25
N ALA A 136 11.70 3.73 13.01
CA ALA A 136 10.53 3.38 12.21
C ALA A 136 10.57 1.89 11.81
N ALA A 137 11.75 1.36 11.49
CA ALA A 137 11.97 -0.05 11.18
C ALA A 137 12.16 -0.95 12.43
N PHE A 138 12.26 -0.36 13.62
CA PHE A 138 12.54 -1.11 14.85
C PHE A 138 11.36 -2.00 15.26
N ASN A 139 11.68 -3.26 15.55
CA ASN A 139 10.73 -4.31 15.94
C ASN A 139 9.61 -4.57 14.90
N ILE A 140 9.90 -4.31 13.63
CA ILE A 140 8.99 -4.60 12.51
C ILE A 140 9.27 -6.00 11.96
N PRO A 141 8.26 -6.88 11.85
CA PRO A 141 8.42 -8.18 11.22
C PRO A 141 8.97 -8.06 9.80
N TYR A 142 9.86 -8.98 9.42
CA TYR A 142 10.47 -9.07 8.08
C TYR A 142 11.42 -7.92 7.68
N ALA A 143 11.53 -6.86 8.48
CA ALA A 143 12.54 -5.83 8.35
C ALA A 143 13.88 -6.34 8.90
N ARG A 144 14.95 -6.19 8.11
CA ARG A 144 16.33 -6.64 8.42
C ARG A 144 17.29 -5.48 8.72
N GLY A 145 16.75 -4.30 8.95
CA GLY A 145 17.49 -3.09 9.30
C GLY A 145 17.97 -2.27 8.10
N ILE A 146 18.34 -1.04 8.42
CA ILE A 146 18.72 0.00 7.46
C ILE A 146 20.18 -0.14 7.02
N LEU A 147 20.44 0.11 5.75
CA LEU A 147 21.80 0.16 5.21
C LEU A 147 22.55 1.40 5.70
N PRO A 148 23.88 1.30 5.87
CA PRO A 148 24.65 2.41 6.43
C PRO A 148 24.76 3.63 5.50
N ASN A 149 24.58 3.41 4.20
CA ASN A 149 24.76 4.44 3.18
C ASN A 149 23.44 5.15 2.89
N GLU A 150 23.52 6.48 2.76
CA GLU A 150 22.46 7.33 2.23
C GLU A 150 22.41 7.18 0.70
N VAL A 151 21.22 7.28 0.13
CA VAL A 151 21.00 7.20 -1.32
C VAL A 151 20.56 8.56 -1.84
N GLN A 152 21.11 8.97 -2.98
CA GLN A 152 20.67 10.20 -3.64
C GLN A 152 19.42 9.96 -4.48
N TYR A 153 18.54 10.96 -4.57
CA TYR A 153 17.31 10.85 -5.36
C TYR A 153 17.57 10.46 -6.83
N LYS A 154 18.64 10.99 -7.44
CA LYS A 154 19.04 10.68 -8.82
C LYS A 154 19.33 9.20 -9.06
N GLU A 155 19.75 8.47 -8.03
CA GLU A 155 20.05 7.04 -8.14
C GLU A 155 18.76 6.21 -8.19
N ILE A 156 17.67 6.70 -7.59
CA ILE A 156 16.40 5.95 -7.52
C ILE A 156 15.36 6.42 -8.55
N GLU A 157 15.57 7.56 -9.19
CA GLU A 157 14.64 8.18 -10.15
C GLU A 157 14.14 7.19 -11.21
N HIS A 158 15.06 6.47 -11.86
CA HIS A 158 14.74 5.47 -12.89
C HIS A 158 13.93 4.25 -12.38
N MET A 159 13.90 4.03 -11.06
CA MET A 159 13.17 2.93 -10.42
C MET A 159 11.79 3.36 -9.94
N LEU A 160 11.61 4.67 -9.74
CA LEU A 160 10.34 5.31 -9.39
C LEU A 160 9.51 5.59 -10.62
N GLU A 161 10.17 5.89 -11.74
CA GLU A 161 9.50 6.09 -13.02
C GLU A 161 8.90 4.77 -13.49
N GLN A 162 7.59 4.62 -13.26
CA GLN A 162 6.81 3.58 -13.92
C GLN A 162 6.88 3.87 -15.41
N VAL A 163 7.76 3.17 -16.12
CA VAL A 163 7.74 3.16 -17.58
C VAL A 163 6.44 2.47 -17.99
N LYS A 164 5.34 3.22 -17.98
CA LYS A 164 4.13 2.85 -18.68
C LYS A 164 4.57 2.75 -20.12
N ARG A 165 4.84 1.53 -20.60
CA ARG A 165 4.97 1.30 -22.02
C ARG A 165 3.61 1.66 -22.58
N GLU A 166 3.48 2.88 -23.09
CA GLU A 166 2.36 3.24 -23.94
C GLU A 166 2.45 2.33 -25.16
N ILE A 167 1.74 1.21 -25.11
CA ILE A 167 1.62 0.35 -26.26
C ILE A 167 0.71 1.11 -27.21
N ASN A 168 1.31 1.84 -28.16
CA ASN A 168 0.59 2.55 -29.20
C ASN A 168 0.01 1.51 -30.17
N ILE A 169 -1.13 0.95 -29.79
CA ILE A 169 -1.89 -0.04 -30.55
C ILE A 169 -3.01 0.68 -31.30
N LYS A 170 -3.15 0.37 -32.59
CA LYS A 170 -4.26 0.81 -33.43
C LYS A 170 -5.14 -0.37 -33.84
N LYS A 171 -6.37 -0.06 -34.26
CA LYS A 171 -7.24 -1.05 -34.88
C LYS A 171 -6.55 -1.60 -36.14
N ASN A 172 -6.71 -2.89 -36.40
CA ASN A 172 -6.09 -3.65 -37.50
C ASN A 172 -4.58 -3.91 -37.41
N ASP A 173 -3.87 -3.39 -36.40
CA ASP A 173 -2.47 -3.76 -36.19
C ASP A 173 -2.34 -5.27 -36.00
N ILE A 174 -1.21 -5.82 -36.47
CA ILE A 174 -0.85 -7.21 -36.22
C ILE A 174 0.00 -7.25 -34.96
N VAL A 175 -0.44 -8.04 -33.99
CA VAL A 175 0.22 -8.26 -32.71
C VAL A 175 0.60 -9.72 -32.52
N GLU A 176 1.65 -9.94 -31.75
CA GLU A 176 2.00 -11.23 -31.16
C GLU A 176 1.57 -11.25 -29.70
N ILE A 177 0.95 -12.34 -29.27
CA ILE A 177 0.56 -12.52 -27.87
C ILE A 177 1.78 -13.02 -27.08
N ILE A 178 2.20 -12.31 -26.03
CA ILE A 178 3.44 -12.64 -25.29
C ILE A 178 3.22 -13.59 -24.10
N SER A 179 1.99 -13.73 -23.63
CA SER A 179 1.64 -14.53 -22.45
C SER A 179 0.23 -15.10 -22.53
N GLY A 180 -0.07 -16.09 -21.68
CA GLY A 180 -1.34 -16.82 -21.71
C GLY A 180 -1.32 -18.03 -22.64
N PRO A 181 -2.47 -18.70 -22.82
CA PRO A 181 -2.58 -19.94 -23.58
C PRO A 181 -2.27 -19.77 -25.08
N PHE A 182 -2.44 -18.57 -25.62
CA PHE A 182 -2.17 -18.23 -27.02
C PHE A 182 -0.80 -17.56 -27.21
N LYS A 183 0.16 -17.82 -26.31
CA LYS A 183 1.49 -17.22 -26.39
C LYS A 183 2.19 -17.59 -27.70
N ARG A 184 2.83 -16.60 -28.34
CA ARG A 184 3.50 -16.62 -29.66
C ARG A 184 2.57 -16.70 -30.87
N GLU A 185 1.26 -16.72 -30.65
CA GLU A 185 0.30 -16.63 -31.75
C GLU A 185 0.23 -15.20 -32.29
N LYS A 186 0.02 -15.08 -33.59
CA LYS A 186 -0.21 -13.79 -34.27
C LYS A 186 -1.70 -13.52 -34.36
N ALA A 187 -2.09 -12.31 -34.04
CA ALA A 187 -3.47 -11.89 -34.04
C ALA A 187 -3.62 -10.49 -34.64
N LYS A 188 -4.77 -10.24 -35.27
CA LYS A 188 -5.18 -8.92 -35.73
C LYS A 188 -6.07 -8.26 -34.71
N ILE A 189 -5.89 -6.96 -34.46
CA ILE A 189 -6.71 -6.23 -33.50
C ILE A 189 -8.05 -5.82 -34.11
N SER A 190 -9.13 -6.28 -33.48
CA SER A 190 -10.51 -5.97 -33.87
C SER A 190 -11.01 -4.70 -33.17
N ARG A 191 -10.84 -4.61 -31.85
CA ARG A 191 -11.28 -3.47 -31.03
C ARG A 191 -10.34 -3.25 -29.84
N ILE A 192 -10.19 -2.00 -29.42
CA ILE A 192 -9.40 -1.61 -28.25
C ILE A 192 -10.32 -0.87 -27.28
N ASP A 193 -10.26 -1.24 -26.00
CA ASP A 193 -10.87 -0.50 -24.90
C ASP A 193 -9.75 0.07 -24.02
N LYS A 194 -9.44 1.36 -24.21
CA LYS A 194 -8.40 2.05 -23.43
C LYS A 194 -8.81 2.32 -21.99
N THR A 195 -10.11 2.35 -21.68
CA THR A 195 -10.62 2.61 -20.34
C THR A 195 -10.46 1.38 -19.45
N LYS A 196 -10.65 0.19 -20.02
CA LYS A 196 -10.50 -1.10 -19.32
C LYS A 196 -9.14 -1.76 -19.50
N GLU A 197 -8.27 -1.17 -20.31
CA GLU A 197 -6.98 -1.74 -20.70
C GLU A 197 -7.08 -3.14 -21.36
N GLU A 198 -8.15 -3.34 -22.15
CA GLU A 198 -8.45 -4.58 -22.84
C GLU A 198 -8.39 -4.42 -24.37
N VAL A 199 -8.01 -5.48 -25.06
CA VAL A 199 -7.95 -5.56 -26.51
C VAL A 199 -8.63 -6.82 -27.00
N VAL A 200 -9.49 -6.68 -28.00
CA VAL A 200 -10.15 -7.81 -28.67
C VAL A 200 -9.35 -8.11 -29.93
N VAL A 201 -8.83 -9.33 -30.02
CA VAL A 201 -7.99 -9.79 -31.13
C VAL A 201 -8.59 -11.02 -31.81
N GLU A 202 -8.25 -11.19 -33.08
CA GLU A 202 -8.63 -12.32 -33.93
C GLU A 202 -7.36 -13.04 -34.38
N LEU A 203 -7.22 -14.33 -34.08
CA LEU A 203 -6.02 -15.11 -34.42
C LEU A 203 -5.90 -15.30 -35.94
N LEU A 204 -4.71 -15.08 -36.48
CA LEU A 204 -4.44 -15.22 -37.92
C LEU A 204 -4.24 -16.68 -38.35
N GLU A 205 -3.77 -17.54 -37.45
CA GLU A 205 -3.49 -18.97 -37.74
C GLU A 205 -4.73 -19.86 -37.56
N SER A 206 -5.85 -19.30 -37.10
CA SER A 206 -7.10 -20.04 -36.90
C SER A 206 -7.91 -20.13 -38.21
N ALA A 207 -8.42 -21.33 -38.52
CA ALA A 207 -9.32 -21.53 -39.66
C ALA A 207 -10.67 -20.78 -39.52
N VAL A 208 -11.08 -20.47 -38.29
CA VAL A 208 -12.30 -19.72 -37.98
C VAL A 208 -11.94 -18.50 -37.12
N PRO A 209 -12.33 -17.27 -37.50
CA PRO A 209 -12.01 -16.07 -36.72
C PRO A 209 -12.91 -16.01 -35.48
N ILE A 210 -12.33 -16.30 -34.32
CA ILE A 210 -12.99 -16.17 -33.01
C ILE A 210 -12.38 -14.96 -32.30
N PRO A 211 -13.18 -13.95 -31.91
CA PRO A 211 -12.68 -12.81 -31.16
C PRO A 211 -12.35 -13.21 -29.72
N ILE A 212 -11.15 -12.88 -29.25
CA ILE A 212 -10.65 -13.17 -27.90
C ILE A 212 -10.29 -11.85 -27.23
N THR A 213 -10.76 -11.66 -26.00
CA THR A 213 -10.39 -10.50 -25.18
C THR A 213 -9.13 -10.80 -24.37
N LEU A 214 -8.12 -9.96 -24.54
CA LEU A 214 -6.84 -10.02 -23.83
C LEU A 214 -6.54 -8.67 -23.18
N LYS A 215 -5.59 -8.63 -22.24
CA LYS A 215 -5.10 -7.37 -21.66
C LYS A 215 -4.11 -6.69 -22.61
N LEU A 216 -4.04 -5.36 -22.60
CA LEU A 216 -3.08 -4.60 -23.41
C LEU A 216 -1.62 -5.06 -23.17
N ASP A 217 -1.26 -5.33 -21.92
CA ASP A 217 0.11 -5.77 -21.55
C ASP A 217 0.50 -7.15 -22.10
N THR A 218 -0.48 -7.94 -22.57
CA THR A 218 -0.23 -9.30 -23.06
C THR A 218 -0.01 -9.38 -24.58
N VAL A 219 -0.01 -8.24 -25.27
CA VAL A 219 0.20 -8.15 -26.71
C VAL A 219 1.39 -7.26 -27.07
N LYS A 220 2.09 -7.60 -28.14
CA LYS A 220 3.21 -6.84 -28.69
C LYS A 220 2.96 -6.57 -30.17
N VAL A 221 3.00 -5.32 -30.60
CA VAL A 221 2.83 -4.95 -32.02
C VAL A 221 4.03 -5.46 -32.82
N ILE A 222 3.75 -6.17 -33.92
CA ILE A 222 4.76 -6.69 -34.86
C ILE A 222 4.72 -5.98 -36.22
N ARG A 223 3.53 -5.57 -36.67
CA ARG A 223 3.34 -4.83 -37.92
C ARG A 223 2.17 -3.86 -37.75
N ARG A 224 2.34 -2.63 -38.25
CA ARG A 224 1.28 -1.64 -38.32
C ARG A 224 0.68 -1.64 -39.72
N ASP A 225 -0.63 -1.45 -39.81
CA ASP A 225 -1.37 -1.46 -41.09
C ASP A 225 -0.89 -0.37 -42.07
N ASN A 226 -0.23 0.68 -41.56
CA ASN A 226 0.21 1.84 -42.35
C ASN A 226 1.64 1.75 -42.93
N ASP A 227 2.41 0.70 -42.62
CA ASP A 227 3.81 0.60 -43.08
C ASP A 227 3.93 -0.07 -44.46
N ASP A 228 2.81 -0.50 -45.06
CA ASP A 228 2.77 -1.18 -46.36
C ASP A 228 2.63 -0.22 -47.57
N ASP A 229 2.47 1.10 -47.32
CA ASP A 229 2.30 2.11 -48.37
C ASP A 229 3.62 2.85 -48.74
N MET A 230 4.79 2.41 -48.25
CA MET A 230 6.08 3.09 -48.48
C MET A 230 7.16 2.28 -49.21
N GLU A 231 6.83 1.11 -49.76
CA GLU A 231 7.73 0.39 -50.67
C GLU A 231 7.02 0.14 -52.01
N GLU A 232 7.01 1.18 -52.86
CA GLU A 232 6.87 1.04 -54.32
C GLU A 232 8.14 0.42 -54.94
#